data_AF-F9PRD3-F1
#
_entry.id   AF-F9PRD3-F1
#
_cell.length_a   1.000
_cell.length_b   1.000
_cell.length_c   1.000
_cell.angle_alpha   90.00
_cell.angle_beta   90.00
_cell.angle_gamma   90.00
#
_symmetry.space_group_name_H-M   'P 1'
#
loop_
_entity.id
_entity.type
_entity.pdbx_description
1 polymer ?
#
loop_
_entity_poly.entity_id
_entity_poly.type
_entity_poly.pdbx_seq_one_letter_code
_entity_poly.pdbx_strand_id
1 'polypeptide(L)'
;MIRERNENYLVLDADDQIKELYKRGAELYKVLVKEFGDSILNEKGNISKAKLRRTVFFNDENREKLNSLTHPVILKNITEIAKNSDAEVVFLQIPLLNESIDRLEKLIEIDEVWNITASDNIRFKRLMSRKGMTEEVAHRIMEIQSEFDNENYDILTVENNGDFEELKDKLDLFLKIVV
;
A
#
# COMPACT_ATOMS: atom_id res chain seq x y z
N MET A 1 -2.44 6.75 9.82
CA MET A 1 -3.29 6.79 8.61
C MET A 1 -4.10 8.06 8.69
N ILE A 2 -3.64 9.10 8.00
CA ILE A 2 -4.43 10.32 7.84
C ILE A 2 -5.56 9.93 6.88
N ARG A 3 -6.79 9.97 7.40
CA ARG A 3 -8.04 9.79 6.65
C ARG A 3 -8.75 11.12 6.57
N GLU A 4 -8.05 12.15 6.11
CA GLU A 4 -8.67 13.44 5.83
C GLU A 4 -9.14 13.42 4.39
N ARG A 5 -10.47 13.48 4.22
CA ARG A 5 -11.07 14.07 3.03
C ARG A 5 -11.12 15.55 3.31
N ASN A 6 -10.22 16.30 2.71
CA ASN A 6 -10.44 17.72 2.50
C ASN A 6 -11.12 17.86 1.13
N GLU A 7 -11.91 18.92 0.92
CA GLU A 7 -12.78 19.02 -0.27
C GLU A 7 -12.01 18.98 -1.61
N ASN A 8 -10.69 19.21 -1.60
CA ASN A 8 -9.86 19.31 -2.80
C ASN A 8 -9.06 18.06 -3.15
N TYR A 9 -8.91 17.09 -2.24
CA TYR A 9 -8.09 15.90 -2.52
C TYR A 9 -8.68 14.58 -2.02
N LEU A 10 -8.35 13.51 -2.74
CA LEU A 10 -8.74 12.13 -2.44
C LEU A 10 -7.51 11.30 -2.08
N VAL A 11 -7.55 10.59 -0.96
CA VAL A 11 -6.52 9.62 -0.57
C VAL A 11 -7.01 8.19 -0.81
N LEU A 12 -6.30 7.43 -1.63
CA LEU A 12 -6.55 6.01 -1.91
C LEU A 12 -5.40 5.16 -1.35
N ASP A 13 -5.66 4.47 -0.25
CA ASP A 13 -4.73 3.49 0.33
C ASP A 13 -4.98 2.10 -0.29
N ALA A 14 -3.93 1.55 -0.91
CA ALA A 14 -3.93 0.25 -1.56
C ALA A 14 -4.26 -0.90 -0.58
N ASP A 15 -3.77 -0.83 0.67
CA ASP A 15 -4.03 -1.85 1.69
C ASP A 15 -5.49 -1.81 2.16
N ASP A 16 -6.08 -0.62 2.23
CA ASP A 16 -7.50 -0.45 2.62
C ASP A 16 -8.46 -1.04 1.56
N GLN A 17 -8.06 -1.09 0.28
CA GLN A 17 -8.88 -1.68 -0.79
C GLN A 17 -9.07 -3.19 -0.67
N ILE A 18 -8.13 -3.89 -0.03
CA ILE A 18 -8.14 -5.35 0.09
C ILE A 18 -9.43 -5.86 0.71
N LYS A 19 -9.98 -5.13 1.69
CA LYS A 19 -11.18 -5.55 2.42
C LYS A 19 -12.38 -5.73 1.49
N GLU A 20 -12.58 -4.79 0.56
CA GLU A 20 -13.69 -4.84 -0.40
C GLU A 20 -13.42 -5.86 -1.50
N LEU A 21 -12.19 -5.94 -1.98
CA LEU A 21 -11.78 -6.88 -3.02
C LEU A 21 -11.80 -8.35 -2.56
N TYR A 22 -11.75 -8.61 -1.26
CA TYR A 22 -11.91 -9.95 -0.67
C TYR A 22 -13.38 -10.39 -0.53
N LYS A 23 -14.35 -9.50 -0.75
CA LYS A 23 -15.77 -9.88 -0.64
C LYS A 23 -16.13 -10.91 -1.70
N ARG A 24 -16.99 -11.87 -1.32
CA ARG A 24 -17.45 -12.92 -2.23
C ARG A 24 -18.03 -12.31 -3.50
N GLY A 25 -17.52 -12.73 -4.65
CA GLY A 25 -17.93 -12.24 -5.97
C GLY A 25 -17.08 -11.10 -6.54
N ALA A 26 -16.26 -10.44 -5.73
CA ALA A 26 -15.28 -9.45 -6.20
C ALA A 26 -14.18 -10.11 -7.06
N GLU A 27 -13.49 -9.30 -7.86
CA GLU A 27 -12.46 -9.77 -8.80
C GLU A 27 -11.35 -10.53 -8.08
N LEU A 28 -10.77 -9.95 -7.02
CA LEU A 28 -9.69 -10.58 -6.27
C LEU A 28 -10.15 -11.86 -5.57
N TYR A 29 -11.37 -11.88 -5.01
CA TYR A 29 -11.96 -13.11 -4.47
C TYR A 29 -11.96 -14.25 -5.49
N LYS A 30 -12.44 -13.98 -6.71
CA LYS A 30 -12.54 -15.00 -7.77
C LYS A 30 -11.15 -15.52 -8.17
N VAL A 31 -10.19 -14.62 -8.32
CA VAL A 31 -8.81 -14.96 -8.69
C VAL A 31 -8.15 -15.82 -7.62
N LEU A 32 -8.25 -15.43 -6.34
CA LEU A 32 -7.63 -16.16 -5.24
C LEU A 32 -8.27 -17.53 -4.99
N VAL A 33 -9.59 -17.64 -5.10
CA VAL A 33 -10.28 -18.93 -4.94
C VAL A 33 -9.97 -19.87 -6.11
N LYS A 34 -9.83 -19.34 -7.32
CA LYS A 34 -9.40 -20.14 -8.48
C LYS A 34 -8.00 -20.72 -8.29
N GLU A 35 -7.08 -19.96 -7.71
CA GLU A 35 -5.69 -20.38 -7.50
C GLU A 35 -5.52 -21.29 -6.27
N PHE A 36 -6.00 -20.87 -5.10
CA PHE A 36 -5.73 -21.55 -3.83
C PHE A 36 -6.87 -22.49 -3.39
N GLY A 37 -7.96 -22.54 -4.15
CA GLY A 37 -9.14 -23.37 -3.87
C GLY A 37 -9.86 -22.99 -2.57
N ASP A 38 -10.72 -23.88 -2.10
CA ASP A 38 -11.52 -23.68 -0.88
C ASP A 38 -10.69 -23.66 0.41
N SER A 39 -9.40 -24.01 0.32
CA SER A 39 -8.47 -24.01 1.45
C SER A 39 -8.35 -22.64 2.13
N ILE A 40 -8.57 -21.55 1.38
CA ILE A 40 -8.50 -20.17 1.89
C ILE A 40 -9.84 -19.66 2.43
N LEU A 41 -10.92 -20.44 2.34
CA LEU A 41 -12.27 -20.02 2.71
C LEU A 41 -12.64 -20.42 4.15
N ASN A 42 -13.44 -19.59 4.82
CA ASN A 42 -14.11 -19.96 6.07
C ASN A 42 -15.41 -20.74 5.80
N GLU A 43 -16.07 -21.20 6.86
CA GLU A 43 -17.32 -21.99 6.77
C GLU A 43 -18.47 -21.25 6.09
N LYS A 44 -18.41 -19.91 6.02
CA LYS A 44 -19.40 -19.07 5.32
C LYS A 44 -19.03 -18.82 3.86
N GLY A 45 -17.95 -19.42 3.36
CA GLY A 45 -17.43 -19.23 1.99
C GLY A 45 -16.79 -17.85 1.76
N ASN A 46 -16.29 -17.18 2.79
CA ASN A 46 -15.53 -15.94 2.65
C ASN A 46 -14.03 -16.21 2.82
N ILE A 47 -13.16 -15.40 2.19
CA ILE A 47 -11.72 -15.50 2.39
C ILE A 47 -11.38 -15.31 3.88
N SER A 48 -10.67 -16.29 4.43
CA SER A 48 -10.11 -16.25 5.77
C SER A 48 -8.66 -15.78 5.70
N LYS A 49 -8.38 -14.57 6.19
CA LYS A 49 -7.01 -14.03 6.28
C LYS A 49 -6.07 -14.97 7.03
N ALA A 50 -6.57 -15.66 8.06
CA ALA A 50 -5.79 -16.63 8.82
C ALA A 50 -5.43 -17.87 7.98
N LYS A 51 -6.37 -18.40 7.20
CA LYS A 51 -6.11 -19.56 6.32
C LYS A 51 -5.21 -19.16 5.16
N LEU A 52 -5.51 -18.04 4.49
CA LEU A 52 -4.68 -17.50 3.41
C LEU A 52 -3.23 -17.28 3.89
N ARG A 53 -3.05 -16.68 5.09
CA ARG A 53 -1.73 -16.51 5.68
C ARG A 53 -1.03 -17.86 5.87
N ARG A 54 -1.71 -18.87 6.42
CA ARG A 54 -1.12 -20.23 6.57
C ARG A 54 -0.70 -20.83 5.23
N THR A 55 -1.48 -20.64 4.17
CA THR A 55 -1.18 -21.11 2.81
C THR A 55 0.10 -20.49 2.23
N VAL A 56 0.36 -19.21 2.52
CA VAL A 56 1.50 -18.47 1.94
C VAL A 56 2.71 -18.34 2.88
N PHE A 57 2.56 -18.59 4.19
CA PHE A 57 3.60 -18.28 5.17
C PHE A 57 4.84 -19.16 5.05
N PHE A 58 4.68 -20.44 4.69
CA PHE A 58 5.78 -21.40 4.59
C PHE A 58 6.17 -21.75 3.15
N ASN A 59 5.65 -21.01 2.16
CA ASN A 59 5.90 -21.28 0.76
C ASN A 59 6.09 -19.94 0.02
N ASP A 60 7.35 -19.66 -0.32
CA ASP A 60 7.73 -18.43 -1.01
C ASP A 60 7.05 -18.32 -2.39
N GLU A 61 6.92 -19.44 -3.13
CA GLU A 61 6.20 -19.48 -4.41
C GLU A 61 4.72 -19.09 -4.24
N ASN A 62 4.05 -19.59 -3.20
CA ASN A 62 2.68 -19.20 -2.90
C ASN A 62 2.56 -17.73 -2.49
N ARG A 63 3.57 -17.18 -1.79
CA ARG A 63 3.61 -15.76 -1.43
C ARG A 63 3.76 -14.88 -2.66
N GLU A 64 4.71 -15.20 -3.53
CA GLU A 64 4.91 -14.50 -4.81
C GLU A 64 3.67 -14.61 -5.71
N LYS A 65 3.04 -15.78 -5.73
CA LYS A 65 1.81 -15.98 -6.50
C LYS A 65 0.65 -15.18 -5.93
N LEU A 66 0.49 -15.14 -4.60
CA LEU A 66 -0.51 -14.27 -3.97
C LEU A 66 -0.27 -12.80 -4.34
N ASN A 67 0.97 -12.32 -4.24
CA ASN A 67 1.33 -10.94 -4.56
C ASN A 67 1.04 -10.63 -6.03
N SER A 68 1.53 -11.47 -6.96
CA SER A 68 1.33 -11.27 -8.41
C SER A 68 -0.14 -11.29 -8.84
N LEU A 69 -1.01 -12.00 -8.13
CA LEU A 69 -2.46 -11.99 -8.36
C LEU A 69 -3.16 -10.80 -7.69
N THR A 70 -2.63 -10.32 -6.57
CA THR A 70 -3.23 -9.28 -5.75
C THR A 70 -2.94 -7.87 -6.27
N HIS A 71 -1.66 -7.57 -6.55
CA HIS A 71 -1.26 -6.22 -6.95
C HIS A 71 -2.01 -5.71 -8.20
N PRO A 72 -2.14 -6.46 -9.30
CA PRO A 72 -2.83 -5.95 -10.49
C PRO A 72 -4.29 -5.58 -10.22
N VAL A 73 -5.00 -6.35 -9.39
CA VAL A 73 -6.41 -6.09 -9.08
C VAL A 73 -6.55 -4.86 -8.19
N ILE A 74 -5.67 -4.68 -7.20
CA ILE A 74 -5.65 -3.49 -6.35
C ILE A 74 -5.33 -2.24 -7.16
N LEU A 75 -4.24 -2.28 -7.95
CA LEU A 75 -3.79 -1.13 -8.76
C LEU A 75 -4.88 -0.72 -9.78
N LYS A 76 -5.51 -1.68 -10.45
CA LYS A 76 -6.65 -1.42 -11.33
C LYS A 76 -7.80 -0.75 -10.59
N ASN A 77 -8.17 -1.26 -9.40
CA ASN A 77 -9.27 -0.69 -8.62
C ASN A 77 -8.98 0.74 -8.15
N ILE A 78 -7.79 1.03 -7.60
CA ILE A 78 -7.46 2.39 -7.15
C ILE A 78 -7.37 3.37 -8.32
N THR A 79 -6.82 2.95 -9.47
CA THR A 79 -6.70 3.82 -10.65
C THR A 79 -8.06 4.07 -11.31
N GLU A 80 -8.97 3.11 -11.29
CA GLU A 80 -10.36 3.31 -11.73
C GLU A 80 -11.11 4.29 -10.82
N ILE A 81 -10.91 4.20 -9.50
CA ILE A 81 -11.48 5.19 -8.56
C ILE A 81 -10.88 6.57 -8.80
N ALA A 82 -9.55 6.67 -8.97
CA ALA A 82 -8.86 7.93 -9.23
C ALA A 82 -9.37 8.62 -10.50
N LYS A 83 -9.51 7.87 -11.61
CA LYS A 83 -9.99 8.41 -12.89
C LYS A 83 -11.43 8.88 -12.89
N ASN A 84 -12.26 8.34 -12.00
CA ASN A 84 -13.67 8.71 -11.86
C ASN A 84 -13.90 9.71 -10.71
N SER A 85 -12.83 10.21 -10.09
CA SER A 85 -12.90 11.19 -9.02
C SER A 85 -13.03 12.60 -9.60
N ASP A 86 -13.86 13.42 -8.97
CA ASP A 86 -13.93 14.87 -9.24
C ASP A 86 -12.92 15.68 -8.40
N ALA A 87 -12.07 15.01 -7.60
CA ALA A 87 -11.04 15.67 -6.80
C ALA A 87 -9.95 16.28 -7.68
N GLU A 88 -9.45 17.46 -7.29
CA GLU A 88 -8.35 18.14 -8.00
C GLU A 88 -7.04 17.37 -7.86
N VAL A 89 -6.81 16.77 -6.69
CA VAL A 89 -5.61 15.97 -6.41
C VAL A 89 -6.01 14.58 -5.90
N VAL A 90 -5.35 13.53 -6.40
CA VAL A 90 -5.54 12.15 -5.90
C VAL A 90 -4.21 11.58 -5.43
N PHE A 91 -4.11 11.30 -4.13
CA PHE A 91 -2.96 10.62 -3.54
C PHE A 91 -3.15 9.10 -3.57
N LEU A 92 -2.22 8.40 -4.20
CA LEU A 92 -2.16 6.93 -4.21
C LEU A 92 -1.12 6.45 -3.19
N GLN A 93 -1.57 5.95 -2.04
CA GLN A 93 -0.67 5.35 -1.06
C GLN A 93 -0.44 3.89 -1.43
N ILE A 94 0.72 3.60 -2.03
CA ILE A 94 1.10 2.28 -2.53
C ILE A 94 2.33 1.77 -1.78
N PRO A 95 2.21 0.71 -0.95
CA PRO A 95 3.36 0.05 -0.35
C PRO A 95 4.28 -0.54 -1.43
N LEU A 96 5.59 -0.48 -1.20
CA LEU A 96 6.62 -1.06 -2.09
C LEU A 96 6.45 -0.58 -3.54
N LEU A 97 6.38 0.75 -3.73
CA LEU A 97 6.15 1.36 -5.03
C LEU A 97 7.16 0.89 -6.10
N ASN A 98 8.41 0.61 -5.73
CA ASN A 98 9.44 0.04 -6.62
C ASN A 98 8.97 -1.22 -7.36
N GLU A 99 8.19 -2.08 -6.71
CA GLU A 99 7.69 -3.33 -7.32
C GLU A 99 6.45 -3.11 -8.20
N SER A 100 5.78 -1.97 -8.03
CA SER A 100 4.48 -1.67 -8.62
C SER A 100 4.52 -0.58 -9.68
N ILE A 101 5.59 0.22 -9.75
CA ILE A 101 5.66 1.43 -10.59
C ILE A 101 5.44 1.12 -12.09
N ASP A 102 6.11 0.11 -12.63
CA ASP A 102 5.98 -0.32 -14.04
C ASP A 102 4.57 -0.78 -14.44
N ARG A 103 3.76 -1.16 -13.44
CA ARG A 103 2.35 -1.53 -13.65
C ARG A 103 1.45 -0.33 -13.48
N LEU A 104 1.77 0.52 -12.50
CA LEU A 104 0.99 1.71 -12.18
C LEU A 104 1.05 2.72 -13.33
N GLU A 105 2.22 2.98 -13.90
CA GLU A 105 2.41 3.91 -15.03
C GLU A 105 1.60 3.53 -16.28
N LYS A 106 1.29 2.24 -16.45
CA LYS A 106 0.46 1.73 -17.55
C LYS A 106 -1.04 1.94 -17.30
N LEU A 107 -1.41 2.17 -16.05
CA LEU A 107 -2.79 2.32 -15.62
C LEU A 107 -3.18 3.77 -15.44
N ILE A 108 -2.27 4.64 -14.99
CA ILE A 108 -2.52 6.06 -14.74
C ILE A 108 -1.23 6.86 -14.94
N GLU A 109 -1.38 8.11 -15.38
CA GLU A 109 -0.28 9.08 -15.37
C GLU A 109 0.04 9.47 -13.92
N ILE A 110 1.32 9.66 -13.62
CA ILE A 110 1.82 9.98 -12.28
C ILE A 110 2.55 11.31 -12.40
N ASP A 111 1.99 12.35 -11.78
CA ASP A 111 2.57 13.70 -11.84
C ASP A 111 3.81 13.82 -10.92
N GLU A 112 3.72 13.28 -9.70
CA GLU A 112 4.76 13.38 -8.69
C GLU A 112 4.85 12.11 -7.83
N VAL A 113 6.05 11.83 -7.33
CA VAL A 113 6.28 10.76 -6.34
C VAL A 113 6.74 11.36 -5.02
N TRP A 114 5.99 11.11 -3.95
CA TRP A 114 6.32 11.59 -2.60
C TRP A 114 6.88 10.44 -1.75
N ASN A 115 8.15 10.55 -1.37
CA ASN A 115 8.82 9.59 -0.48
C ASN A 115 8.86 10.10 0.96
N ILE A 116 8.04 9.52 1.85
CA ILE A 116 8.06 9.85 3.28
C ILE A 116 9.06 8.94 4.00
N THR A 117 10.24 9.46 4.31
CA THR A 117 11.35 8.70 4.92
C THR A 117 11.59 9.09 6.38
N ALA A 118 12.34 8.28 7.12
CA ALA A 118 12.83 8.60 8.46
C ALA A 118 14.12 7.82 8.72
N SER A 119 14.95 8.30 9.64
CA SER A 119 16.17 7.59 10.04
C SER A 119 15.86 6.19 10.55
N ASP A 120 16.78 5.24 10.32
CA ASP A 120 16.60 3.83 10.69
C ASP A 120 16.30 3.63 12.17
N ASN A 121 16.90 4.44 13.05
CA ASN A 121 16.61 4.40 14.48
C ASN A 121 15.14 4.76 14.76
N ILE A 122 14.62 5.83 14.14
CA ILE A 122 13.22 6.25 14.29
C ILE A 122 12.27 5.22 13.68
N ARG A 123 12.58 4.68 12.49
CA ARG A 123 11.81 3.61 11.84
C ARG A 123 11.72 2.39 12.74
N PHE A 124 12.86 1.90 13.23
CA PHE A 124 12.93 0.75 14.13
C PHE A 124 12.13 0.99 15.41
N LYS A 125 12.33 2.13 16.08
CA LYS A 125 11.60 2.50 17.29
C LYS A 125 10.08 2.52 17.07
N ARG A 126 9.62 3.08 15.95
CA ARG A 126 8.20 3.09 15.57
C ARG A 126 7.67 1.69 15.29
N LEU A 127 8.43 0.84 14.60
CA LEU A 127 8.06 -0.57 14.37
C LEU A 127 7.92 -1.32 15.69
N MET A 128 8.91 -1.21 16.58
CA MET A 128 8.91 -1.87 17.89
C MET A 128 7.78 -1.41 18.81
N SER A 129 7.26 -0.20 18.63
CA SER A 129 6.08 0.28 19.37
C SER A 129 4.76 -0.39 18.94
N ARG A 130 4.73 -1.10 17.80
CA ARG A 130 3.52 -1.77 17.31
C ARG A 130 3.26 -3.03 18.13
N LYS A 131 1.99 -3.23 18.52
CA LYS A 131 1.57 -4.40 19.28
C LYS A 131 1.91 -5.70 18.55
N GLY A 132 2.68 -6.56 19.20
CA GLY A 132 3.07 -7.87 18.67
C GLY A 132 4.25 -7.86 17.69
N MET A 133 4.99 -6.75 17.59
CA MET A 133 6.23 -6.68 16.83
C MET A 133 7.37 -7.39 17.57
N THR A 134 8.18 -8.16 16.85
CA THR A 134 9.46 -8.69 17.32
C THR A 134 10.61 -8.00 16.58
N GLU A 135 11.81 -7.99 17.17
CA GLU A 135 12.99 -7.40 16.53
C GLU A 135 13.29 -8.05 15.17
N GLU A 136 13.23 -9.38 15.10
CA GLU A 136 13.42 -10.14 13.86
C GLU A 136 12.44 -9.69 12.76
N VAL A 137 11.16 -9.53 13.09
CA VAL A 137 10.16 -9.06 12.12
C VAL A 137 10.38 -7.59 11.77
N ALA A 138 10.78 -6.74 12.73
CA ALA A 138 11.07 -5.34 12.49
C ALA A 138 12.24 -5.17 11.51
N HIS A 139 13.34 -5.89 11.70
CA HIS A 139 14.49 -5.88 10.79
C HIS A 139 14.10 -6.36 9.39
N ARG A 140 13.33 -7.46 9.29
CA ARG A 140 12.85 -7.96 8.01
C ARG A 140 11.97 -6.93 7.28
N ILE A 141 11.13 -6.19 8.00
CA ILE A 141 10.34 -5.10 7.40
C ILE A 141 11.25 -3.97 6.90
N MET A 142 12.27 -3.59 7.67
CA MET A 142 13.21 -2.54 7.28
C MET A 142 14.03 -2.91 6.04
N GLU A 143 14.42 -4.19 5.90
CA GLU A 143 15.15 -4.71 4.73
C GLU A 143 14.31 -4.68 3.44
N ILE A 144 13.00 -4.99 3.54
CA ILE A 144 12.10 -5.02 2.38
C ILE A 144 11.70 -3.60 1.96
N GLN A 145 11.61 -2.67 2.92
CA GLN A 145 11.28 -1.28 2.65
C GLN A 145 12.54 -0.50 2.24
N SER A 146 12.95 -0.65 0.98
CA SER A 146 13.93 0.22 0.34
C SER A 146 13.30 1.56 -0.02
N GLU A 147 14.14 2.60 -0.13
CA GLU A 147 13.72 3.88 -0.69
C GLU A 147 13.30 3.69 -2.15
N PHE A 148 12.29 4.44 -2.57
CA PHE A 148 11.91 4.48 -3.97
C PHE A 148 13.00 5.21 -4.76
N ASP A 149 13.52 4.57 -5.80
CA ASP A 149 14.57 5.12 -6.65
C ASP A 149 14.25 4.80 -8.10
N ASN A 150 13.90 5.82 -8.87
CA ASN A 150 13.59 5.71 -10.28
C ASN A 150 13.90 7.05 -10.98
N GLU A 151 14.85 7.02 -11.92
CA GLU A 151 15.34 8.20 -12.64
C GLU A 151 14.29 8.90 -13.51
N ASN A 152 13.16 8.24 -13.79
CA ASN A 152 12.08 8.80 -14.61
C ASN A 152 11.11 9.69 -13.82
N TYR A 153 11.24 9.74 -12.49
CA TYR A 153 10.31 10.47 -11.63
C TYR A 153 11.04 11.51 -10.80
N ASP A 154 10.47 12.70 -10.72
CA ASP A 154 10.86 13.69 -9.71
C ASP A 154 10.32 13.24 -8.35
N ILE A 155 11.24 12.86 -7.46
CA ILE A 155 10.91 12.32 -6.14
C ILE A 155 11.04 13.41 -5.08
N LEU A 156 9.90 13.86 -4.55
CA LEU A 156 9.87 14.73 -3.38
C LEU A 156 10.09 13.89 -2.12
N THR A 157 11.26 14.03 -1.49
CA THR A 157 11.56 13.34 -0.23
C THR A 157 11.21 14.22 0.96
N VAL A 158 10.35 13.71 1.85
CA VAL A 158 9.94 14.39 3.09
C VAL A 158 10.41 13.59 4.31
N GLU A 159 11.26 14.19 5.13
CA GLU A 159 11.74 13.56 6.36
C GLU A 159 10.70 13.65 7.49
N ASN A 160 10.31 12.48 7.98
CA ASN A 160 9.43 12.26 9.11
C ASN A 160 10.21 11.75 10.33
N ASN A 161 11.25 12.48 10.75
CA ASN A 161 12.04 12.15 11.93
C ASN A 161 11.36 12.57 13.25
N GLY A 162 10.55 13.63 13.21
CA GLY A 162 9.89 14.23 14.37
C GLY A 162 8.55 13.60 14.74
N ASP A 163 7.66 14.45 15.24
CA ASP A 163 6.30 14.08 15.60
C ASP A 163 5.29 14.38 14.47
N PHE A 164 4.01 14.17 14.76
CA PHE A 164 2.94 14.36 13.81
C PHE A 164 2.78 15.82 13.37
N GLU A 165 2.93 16.78 14.29
CA GLU A 165 2.75 18.20 13.98
C GLU A 165 3.88 18.69 13.08
N GLU A 166 5.13 18.27 13.34
CA GLU A 166 6.26 18.62 12.48
C GLU A 166 6.08 18.08 11.05
N LEU A 167 5.61 16.82 10.91
CA LEU A 167 5.32 16.27 9.60
C LEU A 167 4.17 17.02 8.92
N LYS A 168 3.11 17.32 9.67
CA LYS A 168 1.94 18.04 9.17
C LYS A 168 2.34 19.41 8.63
N ASP A 169 3.14 20.17 9.38
CA ASP A 169 3.63 21.49 8.96
C ASP A 169 4.48 21.41 7.67
N LYS A 170 5.33 20.38 7.54
CA LYS A 170 6.09 20.12 6.31
C LYS A 170 5.16 19.84 5.13
N LEU A 171 4.18 18.96 5.30
CA LEU A 171 3.23 18.58 4.23
C LEU A 171 2.32 19.76 3.86
N ASP A 172 1.86 20.56 4.83
CA ASP A 172 1.04 21.75 4.61
C ASP A 172 1.77 22.81 3.77
N LEU A 173 3.11 22.86 3.83
CA LEU A 173 3.92 23.72 2.96
C LEU A 173 3.92 23.22 1.52
N PHE A 174 4.10 21.92 1.32
CA PHE A 174 4.13 21.32 -0.03
C PHE A 174 2.75 21.32 -0.70
N LEU A 175 1.70 21.04 0.05
CA LEU A 175 0.33 21.04 -0.47
C LEU A 175 -0.12 22.41 -0.98
N LYS A 176 0.44 23.52 -0.47
CA LYS A 176 0.21 24.88 -1.00
C LYS A 176 0.93 25.20 -2.31
N ILE A 177 1.87 24.35 -2.70
CA ILE A 177 2.63 24.50 -3.94
C ILE A 177 1.97 23.67 -5.06
N VAL A 178 1.38 22.53 -4.69
CA VAL A 178 0.74 21.57 -5.61
C VAL A 178 -0.76 21.88 -5.82
N VAL A 179 -1.42 22.57 -4.88
CA VAL A 179 -2.81 23.07 -4.97
C VAL A 179 -2.81 24.60 -4.96
#